data_AF-A0A2E8QPP4-F1
#
_entry.id   AF-A0A2E8QPP4-F1
#
_cell.length_a   1.000
_cell.length_b   1.000
_cell.length_c   1.000
_cell.angle_alpha   90.00
_cell.angle_beta   90.00
_cell.angle_gamma   90.00
#
_symmetry.space_group_name_H-M   'P 1'
#
loop_
_entity.id
_entity.type
_entity.pdbx_description
1 polymer ?
#
loop_
_entity_poly.entity_id
_entity_poly.type
_entity_poly.pdbx_seq_one_letter_code
_entity_poly.pdbx_strand_id
1 'polypeptide(L)'
;MTAKRARELGLDFSGTTGQHNAITDVPGLMVGYKTLMTGEGPLVTGRGPVRTGVTAVLPRGRGNVPQPVWAGTHSLNGNGEMTGTHWIRDGGYLLGPIMIT
;
A
#
# COMPACT_ATOMS: atom_id res chain seq x y z
N MET A 1 15.77 4.17 15.72
CA MET A 1 16.51 3.13 14.96
C MET A 1 15.50 2.41 14.09
N THR A 2 15.77 2.20 12.82
CA THR A 2 14.95 1.34 11.95
C THR A 2 15.08 -0.10 12.46
N ALA A 3 13.94 -0.80 12.61
CA ALA A 3 13.95 -2.21 12.96
C ALA A 3 14.63 -3.05 11.87
N LYS A 4 15.34 -4.10 12.27
CA LYS A 4 15.97 -5.03 11.32
C LYS A 4 14.92 -5.72 10.46
N ARG A 5 15.19 -5.84 9.15
CA ARG A 5 14.35 -6.59 8.21
C ARG A 5 14.75 -8.07 8.19
N ALA A 6 13.91 -8.91 7.57
CA ALA A 6 14.06 -10.36 7.56
C ALA A 6 15.46 -10.85 7.10
N ARG A 7 15.99 -10.36 5.97
CA ARG A 7 17.34 -10.71 5.49
C ARG A 7 18.46 -10.23 6.44
N GLU A 8 18.26 -9.10 7.13
CA GLU A 8 19.21 -8.57 8.13
C GLU A 8 19.19 -9.37 9.45
N LEU A 9 18.18 -10.23 9.62
CA LEU A 9 18.09 -11.22 10.69
C LEU A 9 18.67 -12.59 10.27
N GLY A 10 19.17 -12.73 9.04
CA GLY A 10 19.74 -13.98 8.53
C GLY A 10 18.71 -14.98 7.97
N LEU A 11 17.47 -14.56 7.75
CA LEU A 11 16.46 -15.40 7.09
C LEU A 11 16.76 -15.52 5.60
N ASP A 12 16.75 -16.76 5.10
CA ASP A 12 17.03 -17.08 3.70
C ASP A 12 15.78 -16.92 2.81
N PHE A 13 15.97 -16.28 1.65
CA PHE A 13 14.94 -16.10 0.64
C PHE A 13 15.60 -16.13 -0.74
N SER A 14 14.94 -16.78 -1.69
CA SER A 14 15.38 -16.83 -3.09
C SER A 14 15.35 -15.46 -3.78
N GLY A 15 16.09 -15.36 -4.89
CA GLY A 15 16.15 -14.16 -5.74
C GLY A 15 17.04 -13.03 -5.22
N THR A 16 17.27 -12.04 -6.08
CA THR A 16 18.07 -10.83 -5.79
C THR A 16 17.13 -9.64 -5.62
N THR A 17 17.34 -8.86 -4.58
CA THR A 17 16.52 -7.67 -4.29
C THR A 17 17.05 -6.45 -5.03
N GLY A 18 16.21 -5.43 -5.20
CA GLY A 18 16.69 -4.08 -5.52
C GLY A 18 17.49 -3.47 -4.35
N GLN A 19 17.99 -2.25 -4.57
CA GLN A 19 18.82 -1.53 -3.60
C GLN A 19 18.11 -1.31 -2.28
N HIS A 20 16.83 -0.90 -2.34
CA HIS A 20 16.03 -0.65 -1.15
C HIS A 20 15.31 -1.90 -0.65
N ASN A 21 15.24 -2.97 -1.46
CA ASN A 21 14.43 -4.15 -1.19
C ASN A 21 12.99 -3.74 -0.81
N ALA A 22 12.40 -2.90 -1.67
CA ALA A 22 11.10 -2.29 -1.46
C ALA A 22 10.41 -2.00 -2.81
N ILE A 23 9.09 -1.79 -2.81
CA ILE A 23 8.34 -1.48 -4.04
C ILE A 23 8.81 -0.18 -4.73
N THR A 24 9.40 0.75 -3.98
CA THR A 24 9.99 2.00 -4.49
C THR A 24 11.28 1.80 -5.27
N ASP A 25 11.82 0.56 -5.34
CA ASP A 25 12.87 0.23 -6.31
C ASP A 25 12.37 0.33 -7.76
N VAL A 26 11.04 0.36 -7.98
CA VAL A 26 10.44 0.67 -9.28
C VAL A 26 10.53 2.18 -9.57
N PRO A 27 11.23 2.63 -10.63
CA PRO A 27 11.44 4.05 -10.89
C PRO A 27 10.12 4.84 -11.04
N GLY A 28 10.04 5.98 -10.35
CA GLY A 28 8.88 6.88 -10.39
C GLY A 28 7.71 6.48 -9.48
N LEU A 29 7.72 5.27 -8.90
CA LEU A 29 6.73 4.86 -7.91
C LEU A 29 7.02 5.52 -6.56
N MET A 30 5.97 6.02 -5.91
CA MET A 30 6.08 6.63 -4.57
C MET A 30 5.11 5.97 -3.59
N VAL A 31 5.49 5.95 -2.31
CA VAL A 31 4.63 5.50 -1.21
C VAL A 31 4.58 6.59 -0.15
N GLY A 32 3.38 6.85 0.39
CA GLY A 32 3.17 7.71 1.55
C GLY A 32 2.18 7.06 2.52
N TYR A 33 2.24 7.43 3.79
CA TYR A 33 1.30 6.91 4.78
C TYR A 33 1.01 7.93 5.87
N LYS A 34 -0.11 7.74 6.55
CA LYS A 34 -0.50 8.47 7.75
C LYS A 34 -0.95 7.46 8.80
N THR A 35 -0.27 7.46 9.93
CA THR A 35 -0.63 6.66 11.10
C THR A 35 -1.39 7.54 12.11
N LEU A 36 -2.54 7.05 12.59
CA LEU A 36 -3.36 7.67 13.62
C LEU A 36 -3.34 6.79 14.87
N MET A 37 -2.66 7.28 15.91
CA MET A 37 -2.51 6.59 17.20
C MET A 37 -2.75 7.58 18.33
N THR A 38 -3.96 7.55 18.91
CA THR A 38 -4.35 8.46 20.00
C THR A 38 -5.25 7.76 21.02
N GLY A 39 -5.25 8.25 22.25
CA GLY A 39 -6.02 7.68 23.36
C GLY A 39 -5.49 6.34 23.87
N GLU A 40 -5.92 5.98 25.07
CA GLU A 40 -5.53 4.76 25.80
C GLU A 40 -6.74 4.27 26.62
N GLY A 41 -6.64 3.05 27.17
CA GLY A 41 -7.71 2.46 28.00
C GLY A 41 -8.80 1.74 27.20
N PRO A 42 -9.96 1.46 27.84
CA PRO A 42 -11.05 0.69 27.23
C PRO A 42 -11.63 1.35 25.98
N LEU A 43 -12.11 0.53 25.05
CA LEU A 43 -12.77 0.99 23.83
C LEU A 43 -14.08 1.72 24.14
N VAL A 44 -14.20 2.93 23.59
CA VAL A 44 -15.46 3.67 23.49
C VAL A 44 -15.70 4.00 22.01
N THR A 45 -16.74 3.39 21.43
CA THR A 45 -17.12 3.58 20.02
C THR A 45 -17.28 5.06 19.69
N GLY A 46 -16.68 5.48 18.58
CA GLY A 46 -16.67 6.88 18.13
C GLY A 46 -15.68 7.79 18.87
N ARG A 47 -14.91 7.27 19.84
CA ARG A 47 -13.89 8.06 20.58
C ARG A 47 -12.49 7.45 20.55
N GLY A 48 -12.37 6.13 20.68
CA GLY A 48 -11.07 5.44 20.65
C GLY A 48 -10.91 4.39 21.76
N PRO A 49 -9.68 3.92 22.01
CA PRO A 49 -8.42 4.39 21.43
C PRO A 49 -8.37 4.22 19.91
N VAL A 50 -7.78 5.20 19.21
CA VAL A 50 -7.64 5.18 17.74
C VAL A 50 -6.33 4.50 17.39
N ARG A 51 -6.38 3.46 16.57
CA ARG A 51 -5.22 2.72 16.04
C ARG A 51 -5.48 2.36 14.58
N THR A 52 -5.42 3.35 13.70
CA THR A 52 -5.75 3.22 12.26
C THR A 52 -4.81 4.09 11.43
N GLY A 53 -5.03 4.18 10.13
CA GLY A 53 -4.23 5.00 9.24
C GLY A 53 -4.60 4.75 7.78
N VAL A 54 -3.83 5.34 6.89
CA VAL A 54 -3.95 5.11 5.45
C VAL A 54 -2.57 5.08 4.81
N THR A 55 -2.39 4.21 3.83
CA THR A 55 -1.21 4.15 2.95
C THR A 55 -1.65 4.44 1.52
N ALA A 56 -0.88 5.28 0.83
CA ALA A 56 -1.06 5.62 -0.57
C ALA A 56 0.14 5.12 -1.37
N VAL A 57 -0.12 4.34 -2.42
CA VAL A 57 0.87 3.97 -3.43
C VAL A 57 0.54 4.75 -4.71
N LEU A 58 1.50 5.51 -5.22
CA LEU A 58 1.34 6.36 -6.40
C LEU A 58 2.18 5.74 -7.53
N PRO A 59 1.56 5.01 -8.48
CA PRO A 59 2.31 4.32 -9.55
C PRO A 59 3.10 5.26 -10.47
N ARG A 60 2.71 6.54 -10.56
CA ARG A 60 3.32 7.57 -11.42
C ARG A 60 3.75 8.83 -10.64
N GLY A 61 3.97 8.70 -9.33
CA GLY A 61 4.37 9.81 -8.47
C GLY A 61 3.29 10.90 -8.33
N ARG A 62 3.71 12.12 -7.97
CA ARG A 62 2.82 13.26 -7.60
C ARG A 62 2.41 14.15 -8.78
N GLY A 63 2.56 13.70 -10.01
CA GLY A 63 2.21 14.49 -11.19
C GLY A 63 0.71 14.86 -11.18
N ASN A 64 0.40 16.10 -11.58
CA ASN A 64 -0.99 16.60 -11.64
C ASN A 64 -1.71 16.18 -12.94
N VAL A 65 -0.98 15.59 -13.88
CA VAL A 65 -1.55 15.05 -15.13
C VAL A 65 -1.86 13.57 -14.91
N PRO A 66 -3.11 13.13 -15.11
CA PRO A 66 -3.47 11.73 -14.98
C PRO A 66 -2.67 10.85 -15.96
N GLN A 67 -1.96 9.86 -15.44
CA GLN A 67 -1.20 8.89 -16.24
C GLN A 67 -1.63 7.47 -15.87
N PRO A 68 -2.33 6.75 -16.76
CA PRO A 68 -2.78 5.40 -16.46
C PRO A 68 -1.61 4.42 -16.36
N VAL A 69 -1.83 3.34 -15.62
CA VAL A 69 -0.96 2.17 -15.58
C VAL A 69 -1.78 0.93 -15.90
N TRP A 70 -1.25 0.04 -16.74
CA TRP A 70 -1.86 -1.27 -16.93
C TRP A 70 -1.94 -1.99 -15.59
N ALA A 71 -3.10 -2.58 -15.33
CA ALA A 71 -3.41 -3.17 -14.05
C ALA A 71 -4.21 -4.46 -14.23
N GLY A 72 -4.05 -5.37 -13.27
CA GLY A 72 -4.84 -6.57 -13.15
C GLY A 72 -5.07 -6.86 -11.67
N THR A 73 -6.14 -7.58 -11.37
CA THR A 73 -6.50 -7.95 -10.01
C THR A 73 -6.82 -9.44 -9.95
N HIS A 74 -6.48 -10.07 -8.83
CA HIS A 74 -6.85 -11.44 -8.54
C HIS A 74 -7.39 -11.53 -7.12
N SER A 75 -8.49 -12.26 -6.93
CA SER A 75 -9.06 -12.54 -5.61
C SER A 75 -8.77 -13.99 -5.25
N LEU A 76 -7.95 -14.20 -4.23
CA LEU A 76 -7.78 -15.52 -3.61
C LEU A 76 -9.04 -15.89 -2.80
N ASN A 77 -9.55 -14.93 -2.03
CA ASN A 77 -10.79 -15.02 -1.27
C ASN A 77 -11.49 -13.65 -1.24
N GLY A 78 -12.82 -13.64 -1.33
CA GLY A 78 -13.62 -12.43 -1.48
C GLY A 78 -14.08 -11.75 -0.18
N ASN A 79 -13.56 -12.14 0.99
CA ASN A 79 -13.93 -11.54 2.27
C ASN A 79 -13.21 -10.21 2.52
N GLY A 80 -13.52 -9.19 1.72
CA GLY A 80 -12.95 -7.85 1.80
C GLY A 80 -13.59 -6.88 0.81
N GLU A 81 -13.13 -5.63 0.80
CA GLU A 81 -13.60 -4.59 -0.12
C GLU A 81 -12.42 -4.02 -0.91
N MET A 82 -12.62 -3.79 -2.21
CA MET A 82 -11.64 -3.16 -3.09
C MET A 82 -12.36 -2.44 -4.23
N THR A 83 -12.60 -1.15 -4.01
CA THR A 83 -13.21 -0.26 -5.01
C THR A 83 -12.30 -0.11 -6.24
N GLY A 84 -12.90 0.06 -7.42
CA GLY A 84 -12.17 0.27 -8.68
C GLY A 84 -11.79 -1.02 -9.43
N THR A 85 -11.97 -2.19 -8.82
CA THR A 85 -11.69 -3.50 -9.45
C THR A 85 -12.52 -3.75 -10.72
N HIS A 86 -13.79 -3.35 -10.73
CA HIS A 86 -14.64 -3.45 -11.92
C HIS A 86 -14.07 -2.67 -13.11
N TRP A 87 -13.52 -1.47 -12.87
CA TRP A 87 -12.88 -0.67 -13.91
C TRP A 87 -11.59 -1.31 -14.42
N ILE A 88 -10.76 -1.82 -13.51
CA ILE A 88 -9.53 -2.53 -13.91
C ILE A 88 -9.87 -3.76 -14.76
N ARG A 89 -10.95 -4.48 -14.44
CA ARG A 89 -11.40 -5.65 -15.22
C ARG A 89 -11.90 -5.27 -16.62
N ASP A 90 -12.60 -4.15 -16.75
CA ASP A 90 -13.19 -3.71 -18.02
C ASP A 90 -12.17 -2.97 -18.90
N GLY A 91 -11.55 -1.91 -18.37
CA GLY A 91 -10.61 -1.06 -19.09
C GLY A 91 -9.15 -1.54 -19.09
N GLY A 92 -8.78 -2.47 -18.21
CA GLY A 92 -7.41 -3.00 -18.12
C GLY A 92 -6.39 -2.09 -17.46
N TYR A 93 -6.79 -0.92 -16.95
CA TYR A 93 -5.87 0.06 -16.36
C TYR A 93 -6.38 0.66 -15.05
N LEU A 94 -5.43 1.10 -14.23
CA LEU A 94 -5.64 1.90 -13.03
C LEU A 94 -5.29 3.37 -13.32
N LEU A 95 -6.09 4.28 -12.77
CA LEU A 95 -5.81 5.71 -12.76
C LEU A 95 -5.82 6.24 -11.33
N GLY A 96 -4.76 6.97 -10.95
CA GLY A 96 -4.63 7.55 -9.61
C GLY A 96 -3.91 6.65 -8.61
N PRO A 97 -3.95 6.99 -7.30
CA PRO A 97 -3.27 6.24 -6.25
C PRO A 97 -4.05 4.98 -5.85
N ILE A 98 -3.32 3.99 -5.33
CA ILE A 98 -3.88 2.85 -4.60
C ILE A 98 -3.91 3.23 -3.12
N MET A 99 -5.07 3.10 -2.48
CA MET A 99 -5.26 3.44 -1.07
C MET A 99 -5.52 2.17 -0.26
N ILE A 100 -4.85 2.05 0.89
CA ILE A 100 -5.00 0.95 1.86
C ILE A 100 -5.29 1.58 3.21
N THR A 101 -6.44 1.26 3.81
CA THR A 101 -6.93 1.88 5.05
C THR A 101 -7.57 0.87 5.99
#